data_AF-A0A957NI66-F1
#
_entry.id   AF-A0A957NI66-F1
#
_cell.length_a   1.000
_cell.length_b   1.000
_cell.length_c   1.000
_cell.angle_alpha   90.00
_cell.angle_beta   90.00
_cell.angle_gamma   90.00
#
_symmetry.space_group_name_H-M   'P 1'
#
loop_
_entity.id
_entity.type
_entity.pdbx_description
1 polymer ?
#
loop_
_entity_poly.entity_id
_entity_poly.type
_entity_poly.pdbx_seq_one_letter_code
_entity_poly.pdbx_strand_id
1 'polypeptide(L)'
;MAKLDQHQFQMILDSYSVGKIVSILKLDDVLVNDGREISLSRCLVETHQGTYIIVFAPNDDLHSLWWKSSSSDFAATLSQALKLKNAKMLLTNQDGVTVHKFDLRISVFAL
;
A
#
# COMPACT_ATOMS: atom_id res chain seq x y z
N MET A 1 8.03 12.06 11.60
CA MET A 1 7.50 11.09 10.62
C MET A 1 6.09 11.50 10.26
N ALA A 2 5.82 11.81 8.99
CA ALA A 2 4.50 12.26 8.55
C ALA A 2 3.50 11.10 8.68
N LYS A 3 2.59 11.18 9.65
CA LYS A 3 1.40 10.33 9.68
C LYS A 3 0.50 10.79 8.53
N LEU A 4 0.09 9.87 7.66
CA LEU A 4 -0.91 10.18 6.64
C LEU A 4 -2.21 10.60 7.34
N ASP A 5 -2.78 11.73 6.94
CA ASP A 5 -4.10 12.15 7.39
C ASP A 5 -5.22 11.53 6.54
N GLN A 6 -6.47 11.66 6.98
CA GLN A 6 -7.63 11.09 6.29
C GLN A 6 -7.79 11.63 4.86
N HIS A 7 -7.40 12.88 4.60
CA HIS A 7 -7.46 13.47 3.27
C HIS A 7 -6.43 12.81 2.34
N GLN A 8 -5.21 12.57 2.82
CA GLN A 8 -4.19 11.83 2.08
C GLN A 8 -4.61 10.38 1.80
N PHE A 9 -5.26 9.71 2.75
CA PHE A 9 -5.85 8.39 2.50
C PHE A 9 -6.94 8.43 1.42
N GLN A 10 -7.80 9.44 1.42
CA GLN A 10 -8.84 9.56 0.38
C GLN A 10 -8.20 9.77 -1.01
N MET A 11 -7.17 10.61 -1.12
CA MET A 11 -6.45 10.80 -2.38
C MET A 11 -5.83 9.49 -2.91
N ILE A 12 -5.30 8.64 -2.03
CA ILE A 12 -4.78 7.33 -2.40
C ILE A 12 -5.93 6.50 -2.97
N LEU A 13 -7.03 6.35 -2.24
CA LEU A 13 -8.16 5.52 -2.68
C LEU A 13 -8.82 6.01 -3.97
N ASP A 14 -8.87 7.32 -4.17
CA ASP A 14 -9.38 7.91 -5.41
C ASP A 14 -8.51 7.51 -6.62
N SER A 15 -7.19 7.37 -6.45
CA SER A 15 -6.28 6.89 -7.51
C SER A 15 -6.50 5.42 -7.90
N TYR A 16 -7.11 4.63 -7.01
CA TYR A 16 -7.52 3.25 -7.26
C TYR A 16 -9.01 3.11 -7.57
N SER A 17 -9.76 4.22 -7.63
CA SER A 17 -11.21 4.26 -7.86
C SER A 17 -12.04 3.42 -6.88
N VAL A 18 -11.58 3.25 -5.64
CA VAL A 18 -12.20 2.33 -4.64
C VAL A 18 -13.21 2.99 -3.69
N GLY A 19 -13.66 4.21 -4.00
CA GLY A 19 -14.73 4.91 -3.29
C GLY A 19 -14.30 5.67 -2.03
N LYS A 20 -15.30 6.20 -1.29
CA LYS A 20 -15.08 7.04 -0.11
C LYS A 20 -14.85 6.22 1.16
N ILE A 21 -13.96 6.71 2.02
CA ILE A 21 -13.64 6.13 3.32
C ILE A 21 -14.86 6.17 4.25
N VAL A 22 -15.17 5.02 4.83
CA VAL A 22 -16.11 4.86 5.94
C VAL A 22 -15.37 4.80 7.27
N SER A 23 -14.31 3.98 7.34
CA SER A 23 -13.52 3.80 8.56
C SER A 23 -12.05 3.51 8.24
N ILE A 24 -11.15 3.85 9.17
CA ILE A 24 -9.72 3.54 9.09
C ILE A 24 -9.28 2.93 10.42
N LEU A 25 -8.73 1.72 10.36
CA LEU A 25 -8.11 1.05 11.49
C LEU A 25 -6.60 0.92 11.24
N LYS A 26 -5.79 1.57 12.08
CA LYS A 26 -4.34 1.37 12.05
C LYS A 26 -4.02 -0.03 12.59
N LEU A 27 -3.20 -0.77 11.86
CA LEU A 27 -2.71 -2.07 12.27
C LEU A 27 -1.27 -1.97 12.79
N ASP A 28 -0.81 -2.99 13.50
CA ASP A 28 0.59 -3.09 13.92
C ASP A 28 1.52 -3.10 12.71
N ASP A 29 2.65 -2.42 12.85
CA ASP A 29 3.69 -2.41 11.82
C ASP A 29 4.28 -3.82 11.64
N VAL A 30 4.67 -4.16 10.42
CA VAL A 30 5.25 -5.47 10.07
C VAL A 30 6.68 -5.29 9.63
N LEU A 31 7.56 -6.14 10.16
CA LEU A 31 8.95 -6.22 9.73
C LEU A 31 9.07 -7.19 8.56
N VAL A 32 9.64 -6.71 7.46
CA VAL A 32 10.01 -7.54 6.31
C VAL A 32 11.53 -7.63 6.28
N ASN A 33 12.05 -8.84 6.17
CA ASN A 33 13.48 -9.10 6.11
C ASN A 33 13.82 -9.74 4.76
N ASP A 34 14.51 -8.96 3.91
CA ASP A 34 15.04 -9.40 2.63
C ASP A 34 16.53 -9.02 2.51
N GLY A 35 17.28 -9.33 3.57
CA GLY A 35 18.69 -8.91 3.75
C GLY A 35 18.85 -7.54 4.44
N ARG A 36 17.76 -6.82 4.65
CA ARG A 36 17.62 -5.65 5.54
C ARG A 36 16.27 -5.72 6.24
N GLU A 37 16.21 -5.29 7.49
CA GLU A 37 14.95 -5.18 8.24
C GLU A 37 14.25 -3.87 7.87
N ILE A 38 13.04 -3.98 7.33
CA ILE A 38 12.24 -2.82 6.93
C ILE A 38 10.89 -2.87 7.62
N SER A 39 10.53 -1.76 8.28
CA SER A 39 9.24 -1.62 8.95
C SER A 39 8.20 -1.06 8.00
N LEU A 40 7.10 -1.80 7.84
CA LEU A 40 5.93 -1.43 7.05
C LEU A 40 4.80 -0.99 7.95
N SER A 41 4.26 0.20 7.69
CA SER A 41 2.99 0.60 8.28
C SER A 41 1.83 0.13 7.42
N ARG A 42 0.73 -0.21 8.08
CA ARG A 42 -0.47 -0.71 7.42
C ARG A 42 -1.74 -0.23 8.09
N CYS A 43 -2.76 0.00 7.28
CA CYS A 43 -4.09 0.37 7.71
C CYS A 43 -5.12 -0.50 7.00
N LEU A 44 -6.12 -0.95 7.73
CA LEU A 44 -7.36 -1.48 7.17
C LEU A 44 -8.30 -0.29 6.92
N VAL A 45 -8.81 -0.20 5.70
CA VAL A 45 -9.71 0.87 5.28
C VAL A 45 -10.97 0.26 4.70
N GLU A 46 -12.10 0.60 5.31
CA GLU A 46 -13.40 0.27 4.77
C GLU A 46 -13.88 1.43 3.91
N THR A 47 -14.35 1.12 2.70
CA THR A 47 -15.04 2.04 1.84
C THR A 47 -16.44 1.51 1.52
N HIS A 48 -17.25 2.32 0.84
CA HIS A 48 -18.55 1.86 0.34
C HIS A 48 -18.47 0.72 -0.69
N GLN A 49 -17.29 0.45 -1.26
CA GLN A 49 -17.10 -0.57 -2.30
C GLN A 49 -16.46 -1.86 -1.77
N GLY A 50 -15.87 -1.83 -0.57
CA GLY A 50 -15.21 -3.00 0.00
C GLY A 50 -14.25 -2.66 1.13
N THR A 51 -13.48 -3.66 1.54
CA THR A 51 -12.42 -3.52 2.54
C THR A 51 -11.06 -3.66 1.87
N TYR A 52 -10.15 -2.75 2.22
CA TYR A 52 -8.84 -2.65 1.62
C TYR A 52 -7.76 -2.57 2.69
N ILE A 53 -6.59 -3.15 2.42
CA ILE A 53 -5.39 -2.89 3.22
C ILE A 53 -4.50 -1.95 2.43
N ILE A 54 -4.15 -0.83 3.05
CA ILE A 54 -3.14 0.10 2.54
C ILE A 54 -1.84 -0.17 3.30
N VAL A 55 -0.76 -0.40 2.57
CA VAL A 55 0.59 -0.67 3.10
C VAL A 55 1.52 0.41 2.62
N PHE A 56 2.34 0.97 3.51
CA PHE A 56 3.31 2.00 3.14
C PHE A 56 4.58 1.98 3.99
N ALA A 57 5.70 2.36 3.36
CA ALA A 57 6.94 2.65 4.09
C ALA A 57 6.88 4.03 4.72
N PRO A 58 7.28 4.17 5.99
CA PRO A 58 7.56 5.50 6.53
C PRO A 58 8.98 6.00 6.17
N ASN A 59 9.87 5.16 5.64
CA ASN A 59 11.27 5.48 5.28
C ASN A 59 11.61 5.16 3.82
N ASP A 60 12.64 5.84 3.29
CA ASP A 60 13.10 5.68 1.90
C ASP A 60 13.83 4.34 1.64
N ASP A 61 14.09 3.50 2.65
CA ASP A 61 14.83 2.25 2.47
C ASP A 61 14.09 1.24 1.59
N LEU A 62 12.76 1.24 1.69
CA LEU A 62 11.86 0.41 0.90
C LEU A 62 11.91 0.79 -0.60
N HIS A 63 12.15 2.07 -0.90
CA HIS A 63 12.32 2.61 -2.25
C HIS A 63 13.51 2.00 -2.99
N SER A 64 14.63 1.77 -2.27
CA SER A 64 15.88 1.27 -2.86
C SER A 64 15.84 -0.23 -3.15
N LEU A 65 15.05 -0.99 -2.39
CA LEU A 65 14.88 -2.43 -2.58
C LEU A 65 14.03 -2.72 -3.84
N TRP A 66 13.02 -1.88 -4.08
CA TRP A 66 11.94 -2.19 -5.01
C TRP A 66 12.11 -1.66 -6.43
N TRP A 67 13.00 -0.69 -6.67
CA TRP A 67 13.35 -0.27 -8.04
C TRP A 67 13.99 -1.40 -8.87
N LYS A 68 14.41 -2.50 -8.22
CA LYS A 68 15.09 -3.63 -8.84
C LYS A 68 14.16 -4.81 -9.18
N SER A 69 12.92 -4.84 -8.68
CA SER A 69 11.98 -5.96 -8.86
C SER A 69 10.86 -5.64 -9.84
N SER A 70 10.31 -6.67 -10.51
CA SER A 70 9.09 -6.52 -11.29
C SER A 70 7.87 -6.27 -10.36
N SER A 71 6.80 -5.66 -10.88
CA SER A 71 5.58 -5.37 -10.11
C SER A 71 4.87 -6.63 -9.59
N SER A 72 4.99 -7.76 -10.31
CA SER A 72 4.44 -9.05 -9.89
C SER A 72 5.23 -9.69 -8.74
N ASP A 73 6.56 -9.64 -8.79
CA ASP A 73 7.42 -10.22 -7.74
C ASP A 73 7.27 -9.40 -6.44
N PHE A 74 7.12 -8.10 -6.59
CA PHE A 74 6.81 -7.18 -5.52
C PHE A 74 5.48 -7.51 -4.82
N ALA A 75 4.40 -7.69 -5.59
CA ALA A 75 3.09 -8.06 -5.07
C ALA A 75 3.14 -9.40 -4.31
N ALA A 76 3.83 -10.40 -4.87
CA ALA A 76 3.98 -11.71 -4.24
C ALA A 76 4.73 -11.63 -2.91
N THR A 77 5.83 -10.86 -2.86
CA THR A 77 6.65 -10.68 -1.66
C THR A 77 5.86 -10.00 -0.54
N LEU A 78 5.14 -8.92 -0.85
CA LEU A 78 4.27 -8.24 0.12
C LEU A 78 3.12 -9.12 0.59
N SER A 79 2.42 -9.80 -0.33
CA SER A 79 1.34 -10.71 0.03
C SER A 79 1.82 -11.85 0.93
N GLN A 80 3.03 -12.37 0.70
CA GLN A 80 3.64 -13.40 1.54
C GLN A 80 4.03 -12.84 2.92
N ALA A 81 4.71 -11.70 2.98
CA ALA A 81 5.15 -11.07 4.22
C ALA A 81 3.98 -10.67 5.11
N LEU A 82 2.90 -10.15 4.51
CA LEU A 82 1.70 -9.70 5.19
C LEU A 82 0.68 -10.83 5.44
N LYS A 83 0.98 -12.06 4.98
CA LYS A 83 0.10 -13.23 5.07
C LYS A 83 -1.26 -13.02 4.39
N LEU A 84 -1.31 -12.21 3.34
CA LEU A 84 -2.51 -11.84 2.58
C LEU A 84 -2.78 -12.81 1.43
N LYS A 85 -2.92 -14.12 1.73
CA LYS A 85 -2.97 -15.18 0.71
C LYS A 85 -4.11 -15.04 -0.33
N ASN A 86 -5.19 -14.34 0.02
CA ASN A 86 -6.36 -14.17 -0.85
C ASN A 86 -6.53 -12.71 -1.33
N ALA A 87 -5.67 -11.79 -0.90
CA ALA A 87 -5.85 -10.39 -1.23
C ALA A 87 -5.30 -10.08 -2.63
N LYS A 88 -6.05 -9.29 -3.39
CA LYS A 88 -5.64 -8.85 -4.72
C LYS A 88 -5.02 -7.46 -4.63
N MET A 89 -3.74 -7.32 -4.99
CA MET A 89 -3.13 -6.01 -5.14
C MET A 89 -3.83 -5.25 -6.27
N LEU A 90 -4.27 -4.04 -5.97
CA LEU A 90 -4.84 -3.13 -6.96
C LEU A 90 -3.70 -2.43 -7.68
N LEU A 91 -3.91 -2.17 -8.97
CA LEU A 91 -3.02 -1.38 -9.79
C LEU A 91 -3.69 -0.02 -9.99
N THR A 92 -2.89 1.04 -9.93
CA THR A 92 -3.35 2.39 -10.26
C THR A 92 -3.77 2.43 -11.72
N ASN A 93 -4.80 3.23 -12.04
CA ASN A 93 -5.05 3.57 -13.43
C ASN A 93 -3.92 4.48 -13.90
N GLN A 94 -3.19 4.08 -14.94
CA GLN A 94 -2.07 4.82 -15.51
C GLN A 94 -2.54 6.09 -16.24
N ASP A 95 -3.09 7.06 -15.50
CA ASP A 95 -3.21 8.42 -16.02
C ASP A 95 -1.91 9.15 -15.73
N GLY A 96 -1.19 9.56 -16.78
CA GLY A 96 0.19 10.08 -16.77
C GLY A 96 0.49 11.30 -15.87
N VAL A 97 -0.50 11.80 -15.12
CA VAL A 97 -0.37 12.86 -14.11
C VAL A 97 -0.24 12.30 -12.69
N THR A 98 -0.78 11.11 -12.43
CA THR A 98 -0.86 10.48 -11.09
C THR A 98 0.30 9.51 -10.83
N VAL A 99 1.02 9.14 -11.89
CA VAL A 99 2.12 8.13 -11.94
C VAL A 99 3.31 8.46 -11.02
N HIS A 100 3.47 9.70 -10.56
CA HIS A 100 4.72 10.09 -9.87
C HIS A 100 4.66 10.22 -8.35
N LYS A 101 3.49 10.24 -7.71
CA LYS A 101 3.44 10.51 -6.25
C LYS A 101 3.16 9.30 -5.37
N PHE A 102 2.43 8.30 -5.86
CA PHE A 102 1.95 7.20 -5.02
C PHE A 102 2.46 5.81 -5.45
N ASP A 103 3.03 5.70 -6.64
CA ASP A 103 3.09 4.44 -7.40
C ASP A 103 4.05 3.37 -6.85
N LEU A 104 4.89 3.69 -5.84
CA LEU A 104 5.88 2.72 -5.31
C LEU A 104 6.07 2.73 -3.79
N ARG A 105 5.44 3.66 -3.07
CA ARG A 105 5.53 3.74 -1.60
C ARG A 105 4.28 3.22 -0.91
N ILE A 106 3.19 3.07 -1.66
CA ILE A 106 1.87 2.73 -1.16
C ILE A 106 1.29 1.63 -2.02
N SER A 107 0.93 0.52 -1.39
CA SER A 107 0.25 -0.60 -2.05
C SER A 107 -1.12 -0.79 -1.44
N VAL A 108 -2.13 -0.99 -2.28
CA VAL A 108 -3.51 -1.21 -1.87
C VAL A 108 -3.91 -2.63 -2.26
N PHE A 109 -4.41 -3.39 -1.29
CA PHE A 109 -4.89 -4.75 -1.47
C PHE A 109 -6.39 -4.78 -1.20
N ALA A 110 -7.17 -5.30 -2.15
CA ALA A 110 -8.56 -5.67 -1.90
C ALA A 110 -8.59 -7.02 -1.17
N LEU A 111 -9.28 -7.07 -0.03
CA LEU A 111 -9.45 -8.28 0.79
C LEU A 111 -10.61 -9.15 0.31
#